data_AF-A0A382FME8-F1
#
_entry.id   AF-A0A382FME8-F1
#
_cell.length_a   1.000
_cell.length_b   1.000
_cell.length_c   1.000
_cell.angle_alpha   90.00
_cell.angle_beta   90.00
_cell.angle_gamma   90.00
#
_symmetry.space_group_name_H-M   'P 1'
#
loop_
_entity.id
_entity.type
_entity.pdbx_description
1 polymer ?
#
loop_
_entity_poly.entity_id
_entity_poly.type
_entity_poly.pdbx_seq_one_letter_code
_entity_poly.pdbx_strand_id
1 'polypeptide(L)'
;MNDRPYRLFVVATTLATLPCFTAAKVYSPELFPIPYELAEDGEVAMVIENEKGERIRNLVAQVERARGPNREKWDCRDGQGIYVSPGKYRWRGIYAPPLELHYQQTVYPNVEAHADDRLPWNWSPKDGFLGNHTNLAAVCALGDKVYMSMGGTEGGHAFLEANLKGQKLWGTGAGADHIFTDGENLFVDSQNVIYRIDLSTHRRTPIHRKGSEGGPGVTWLGWGAHDNRIYVVWRKQTSMIKNAFGGDKVDLPNCYPTLPVMRKTKEFYDIPAYHQREFLRLFRLYGKPPGMIAPEGLTQIGSTKGAASKQYVVLSFKEEVSFGTLLFPTQDNPEHEMTLSTLRPEAPYPPEPGKEEFWEPLPPSTGTPGWRTITLPEGKKTRALRITFKKDSTGLDDVLAAKSPVDDVKDLDIDFALGSVGRTKKNVTDLLDEGVGRPKDWTGKLDGMRLLQRRFKNLVADAKGWVNSGIIDP
;
A
#
# COMPACT_ATOMS: atom_id res chain seq x y z
N MET A 1 39.34 39.93 14.36
CA MET A 1 39.77 38.54 14.16
C MET A 1 39.05 38.02 12.92
N ASN A 2 39.83 37.79 11.87
CA ASN A 2 39.53 37.13 10.59
C ASN A 2 38.31 37.59 9.78
N ASP A 3 38.49 38.78 9.21
CA ASP A 3 37.93 39.16 7.90
C ASP A 3 38.37 38.21 6.79
N ARG A 4 37.43 37.83 5.92
CA ARG A 4 37.59 37.99 4.46
C ARG A 4 36.24 37.81 3.74
N PRO A 5 35.67 38.88 3.16
CA PRO A 5 34.52 38.81 2.26
C PRO A 5 34.92 38.36 0.85
N TYR A 6 34.08 37.54 0.23
CA TYR A 6 34.21 37.09 -1.15
C TYR A 6 34.10 38.30 -2.10
N ARG A 7 35.16 38.55 -2.88
CA ARG A 7 35.19 39.56 -3.95
C ARG A 7 34.79 38.93 -5.28
N LEU A 8 33.72 39.46 -5.85
CA LEU A 8 33.38 39.36 -7.26
C LEU A 8 34.49 40.01 -8.09
N PHE A 9 35.22 39.23 -8.88
CA PHE A 9 36.15 39.75 -9.88
C PHE A 9 35.50 39.64 -11.26
N VAL A 10 35.00 40.78 -11.74
CA VAL A 10 34.68 41.00 -13.15
C VAL A 10 36.01 41.35 -13.84
N VAL A 11 36.47 40.50 -14.74
CA VAL A 11 37.53 40.85 -15.69
C VAL A 11 36.86 41.19 -17.01
N ALA A 12 36.60 42.49 -17.19
CA ALA A 12 36.36 43.07 -18.49
C ALA A 12 37.71 43.09 -19.23
N THR A 13 37.82 42.32 -20.31
CA THR A 13 38.99 42.40 -21.19
C THR A 13 38.63 43.27 -22.37
N THR A 14 39.30 44.42 -22.44
CA THR A 14 39.31 45.33 -23.57
C THR A 14 39.70 44.61 -24.86
N LEU A 15 38.83 44.71 -25.87
CA LEU A 15 39.10 44.34 -27.25
C LEU A 15 40.30 45.15 -27.77
N ALA A 16 41.47 44.52 -27.77
CA ALA A 16 42.52 44.90 -28.70
C ALA A 16 42.15 44.33 -30.07
N THR A 17 42.12 45.19 -31.08
CA THR A 17 41.99 44.85 -32.49
C THR A 17 43.15 43.95 -32.92
N LEU A 18 42.93 42.64 -32.83
CA LEU A 18 43.76 41.66 -33.51
C LEU A 18 43.58 41.84 -35.02
N PRO A 19 44.64 41.66 -35.83
CA PRO A 19 44.51 41.65 -37.28
C PRO A 19 43.46 40.63 -37.66
N CYS A 20 42.59 41.01 -38.60
CA CYS A 20 41.55 40.18 -39.17
C CYS A 20 42.19 38.89 -39.71
N PHE A 21 42.30 37.87 -38.87
CA PHE A 21 42.52 36.51 -39.33
C PHE A 21 41.24 36.17 -40.07
N THR A 22 41.41 35.97 -41.37
CA THR A 22 40.41 35.41 -42.26
C THR A 22 39.67 34.32 -41.50
N ALA A 23 38.34 34.41 -41.41
CA ALA A 23 37.52 33.39 -40.79
C ALA A 23 38.02 32.04 -41.28
N ALA A 24 38.59 31.23 -40.37
CA ALA A 24 38.97 29.87 -40.70
C ALA A 24 37.75 29.25 -41.36
N LYS A 25 37.91 28.75 -42.59
CA LYS A 25 36.85 28.02 -43.28
C LYS A 25 36.30 27.03 -42.26
N VAL A 26 35.04 27.20 -41.86
CA VAL A 26 34.34 26.23 -41.02
C VAL A 26 34.11 25.04 -41.95
N TYR A 27 35.11 24.17 -42.05
CA TYR A 27 34.90 22.83 -42.55
C TYR A 27 34.03 22.16 -41.49
N SER A 28 32.80 21.80 -41.83
CA SER A 28 32.13 20.72 -41.10
C SER A 28 33.13 19.58 -41.07
N PRO A 29 33.63 19.14 -39.89
CA PRO A 29 34.65 18.10 -39.85
C PRO A 29 34.07 16.91 -40.59
N GLU A 30 34.81 16.42 -41.58
CA GLU A 30 34.43 15.19 -42.28
C GLU A 30 34.26 14.11 -41.22
N LEU A 31 33.08 13.48 -41.18
CA LEU A 31 32.76 12.53 -40.12
C LEU A 31 33.81 11.41 -40.12
N PHE A 32 34.42 11.18 -38.96
CA PHE A 32 35.46 10.19 -38.78
C PHE A 32 34.90 8.79 -39.07
N PRO A 33 35.47 8.06 -40.03
CA PRO A 33 34.94 6.78 -40.41
C PRO A 33 35.43 5.62 -39.57
N ILE A 34 34.50 4.72 -39.24
CA ILE A 34 34.77 3.51 -38.48
C ILE A 34 34.37 2.31 -39.34
N PRO A 35 35.31 1.66 -40.05
CA PRO A 35 35.03 0.48 -40.84
C PRO A 35 34.89 -0.76 -39.95
N TYR A 36 33.97 -1.65 -40.31
CA TYR A 36 33.75 -2.96 -39.66
C TYR A 36 33.10 -3.93 -40.66
N GLU A 37 33.05 -5.22 -40.32
CA GLU A 37 32.49 -6.27 -41.18
C GLU A 37 31.48 -7.13 -40.40
N LEU A 38 30.38 -7.50 -41.05
CA LEU A 38 29.34 -8.37 -40.48
C LEU A 38 29.32 -9.72 -41.20
N ALA A 39 29.16 -10.81 -40.45
CA ALA A 39 29.09 -12.16 -41.02
C ALA A 39 27.74 -12.46 -41.69
N GLU A 40 26.67 -11.77 -41.27
CA GLU A 40 25.29 -11.89 -41.74
C GLU A 40 24.58 -10.54 -41.62
N ASP A 41 23.38 -10.43 -42.19
CA ASP A 41 22.53 -9.24 -42.03
C ASP A 41 22.10 -9.13 -40.56
N GLY A 42 22.08 -7.92 -40.01
CA GLY A 42 21.71 -7.75 -38.61
C GLY A 42 21.56 -6.30 -38.13
N GLU A 43 21.00 -6.17 -36.93
CA GLU A 43 20.91 -4.91 -36.20
C GLU A 43 22.20 -4.66 -35.43
N VAL A 44 22.88 -3.56 -35.75
CA VAL A 44 24.15 -3.18 -35.10
C VAL A 44 23.90 -2.16 -34.00
N ALA A 45 24.57 -2.35 -32.86
CA ALA A 45 24.80 -1.32 -31.87
C ALA A 45 26.31 -1.10 -31.69
N MET A 46 26.75 0.15 -31.76
CA MET A 46 28.17 0.52 -31.65
C MET A 46 28.36 1.66 -30.67
N VAL A 47 29.44 1.59 -29.90
CA VAL A 47 29.78 2.56 -28.87
C VAL A 47 31.22 3.00 -29.01
N ILE A 48 31.51 4.25 -28.63
CA ILE A 48 32.85 4.83 -28.57
C ILE A 48 33.26 4.98 -27.10
N GLU A 49 34.50 4.65 -26.81
CA GLU A 49 35.12 4.67 -25.49
C GLU A 49 36.48 5.37 -25.54
N ASN A 50 36.87 6.01 -24.44
CA ASN A 50 38.22 6.53 -24.32
C ASN A 50 39.24 5.44 -23.94
N GLU A 51 40.52 5.80 -23.81
CA GLU A 51 41.59 4.86 -23.43
C GLU A 51 41.36 4.17 -22.08
N LYS A 52 40.59 4.80 -21.16
CA LYS A 52 40.24 4.25 -19.84
C LYS A 52 39.05 3.29 -19.89
N GLY A 53 38.42 3.11 -21.05
CA GLY A 53 37.20 2.30 -21.21
C GLY A 53 35.92 3.03 -20.78
N GLU A 54 35.97 4.34 -20.54
CA GLU A 54 34.79 5.13 -20.21
C GLU A 54 33.97 5.39 -21.48
N ARG A 55 32.64 5.27 -21.36
CA ARG A 55 31.71 5.49 -22.48
C ARG A 55 31.70 6.97 -22.88
N ILE A 56 32.00 7.23 -24.14
CA ILE A 56 31.98 8.57 -24.74
C ILE A 56 30.68 8.81 -25.49
N ARG A 57 30.24 7.83 -26.30
CA ARG A 57 29.00 7.94 -27.08
C ARG A 57 28.45 6.58 -27.50
N ASN A 58 27.13 6.47 -27.58
CA ASN A 58 26.46 5.43 -28.36
C ASN A 58 26.35 5.95 -29.79
N LEU A 59 27.12 5.37 -30.72
CA LEU A 59 27.21 5.87 -32.08
C LEU A 59 25.98 5.48 -32.89
N VAL A 60 25.59 4.21 -32.80
CA VAL A 60 24.35 3.68 -33.36
C VAL A 60 23.74 2.68 -32.38
N ALA A 61 22.41 2.61 -32.34
CA ALA A 61 21.67 1.65 -31.54
C ALA A 61 20.59 1.02 -32.44
N GLN A 62 20.67 -0.30 -32.62
CA GLN A 62 19.73 -1.09 -33.42
C GLN A 62 19.52 -0.54 -34.82
N VAL A 63 20.60 -0.45 -35.61
CA VAL A 63 20.50 -0.02 -37.00
C VAL A 63 20.82 -1.20 -37.91
N GLU A 64 19.91 -1.48 -38.84
CA GLU A 64 20.08 -2.54 -39.84
C GLU A 64 21.29 -2.31 -40.73
N ARG A 65 22.07 -3.37 -40.93
CA ARG A 65 23.25 -3.38 -41.79
C ARG A 65 23.29 -4.70 -42.54
N ALA A 66 23.67 -4.60 -43.81
CA ALA A 66 23.87 -5.78 -44.64
C ALA A 66 25.15 -6.50 -44.23
N ARG A 67 25.18 -7.81 -44.46
CA ARG A 67 26.38 -8.65 -44.40
C ARG A 67 27.53 -8.02 -45.19
N GLY A 68 28.74 -8.19 -44.68
CA GLY A 68 29.98 -7.75 -45.32
C GLY A 68 30.45 -6.38 -44.82
N PRO A 69 31.21 -5.62 -45.63
CA PRO A 69 31.89 -4.41 -45.18
C PRO A 69 30.90 -3.25 -44.96
N ASN A 70 31.00 -2.62 -43.80
CA ASN A 70 30.18 -1.50 -43.36
C ASN A 70 31.04 -0.37 -42.79
N ARG A 71 30.45 0.82 -42.64
CA ARG A 71 31.15 2.02 -42.15
C ARG A 71 30.20 2.91 -41.35
N GLU A 72 30.49 3.10 -40.07
CA GLU A 72 29.85 4.15 -39.28
C GLU A 72 30.63 5.47 -39.36
N LYS A 73 29.92 6.57 -39.13
CA LYS A 73 30.45 7.92 -39.21
C LYS A 73 30.30 8.62 -37.85
N TRP A 74 31.42 8.98 -37.25
CA TRP A 74 31.46 9.69 -35.97
C TRP A 74 31.83 11.17 -36.19
N ASP A 75 31.04 12.07 -35.63
CA ASP A 75 31.26 13.53 -35.66
C ASP A 75 32.30 14.03 -34.65
N CYS A 76 33.01 13.11 -33.98
CA CYS A 76 33.96 13.41 -32.91
C CYS A 76 33.32 14.14 -31.71
N ARG A 77 32.03 13.94 -31.45
CA ARG A 77 31.33 14.46 -30.27
C ARG A 77 30.92 13.35 -29.29
N ASP A 78 30.82 13.71 -28.02
CA ASP A 78 30.30 12.86 -26.94
C ASP A 78 28.76 12.77 -26.95
N GLY A 79 28.18 12.07 -25.97
CA GLY A 79 26.74 11.91 -25.80
C GLY A 79 25.97 13.20 -25.50
N GLN A 80 26.68 14.28 -25.15
CA GLN A 80 26.14 15.61 -24.86
C GLN A 80 26.30 16.55 -26.06
N GLY A 81 26.87 16.06 -27.17
CA GLY A 81 27.08 16.85 -28.39
C GLY A 81 28.30 17.77 -28.34
N ILE A 82 29.19 17.59 -27.35
CA ILE A 82 30.43 18.37 -27.19
C ILE A 82 31.57 17.65 -27.92
N TYR A 83 32.41 18.40 -28.63
CA TYR A 83 33.59 17.82 -29.26
C TYR A 83 34.53 17.22 -28.23
N VAL A 84 34.98 15.98 -28.50
CA VAL A 84 35.93 15.30 -27.63
C VAL A 84 37.34 15.82 -27.88
N SER A 85 38.21 15.69 -26.86
CA SER A 85 39.60 16.10 -27.01
C SER A 85 40.34 15.20 -28.02
N PRO A 86 41.27 15.74 -28.83
CA PRO A 86 42.14 14.93 -29.68
C PRO A 86 42.85 13.84 -28.88
N GLY A 87 42.82 12.60 -29.35
CA GLY A 87 43.37 11.47 -28.64
C GLY A 87 42.99 10.13 -29.27
N LYS A 88 43.35 9.03 -28.60
CA LYS A 88 42.97 7.69 -29.02
C LYS A 88 41.64 7.30 -28.38
N TYR A 89 40.80 6.69 -29.19
CA TYR A 89 39.51 6.14 -28.78
C TYR A 89 39.40 4.69 -29.24
N ARG A 90 38.56 3.93 -28.56
CA ARG A 90 38.21 2.56 -28.91
C ARG A 90 36.73 2.51 -29.28
N TRP A 91 36.36 1.57 -30.12
CA TRP A 91 34.96 1.27 -30.39
C TRP A 91 34.67 -0.17 -30.03
N ARG A 92 33.43 -0.45 -29.62
CA ARG A 92 32.89 -1.80 -29.44
C ARG A 92 31.56 -1.89 -30.13
N GLY A 93 31.31 -3.00 -30.82
CA GLY A 93 30.06 -3.26 -31.51
C GLY A 93 29.51 -4.62 -31.12
N ILE A 94 28.18 -4.74 -31.10
CA ILE A 94 27.46 -6.00 -31.12
C ILE A 94 26.48 -5.96 -32.28
N TYR A 95 26.19 -7.11 -32.86
CA TYR A 95 25.10 -7.26 -33.81
C TYR A 95 24.32 -8.54 -33.51
N ALA A 96 23.06 -8.55 -33.89
CA ALA A 96 22.20 -9.73 -33.85
C ALA A 96 21.35 -9.76 -35.12
N PRO A 97 20.91 -10.93 -35.59
CA PRO A 97 19.85 -11.00 -36.60
C PRO A 97 18.59 -10.27 -36.10
N PRO A 98 17.70 -9.80 -37.00
CA PRO A 98 16.44 -9.19 -36.61
C PRO A 98 15.68 -10.04 -35.59
N LEU A 99 15.05 -9.40 -34.61
CA LEU A 99 14.21 -10.12 -33.66
C LEU A 99 12.99 -10.70 -34.38
N GLU A 100 12.87 -12.03 -34.39
CA GLU A 100 11.71 -12.71 -34.94
C GLU A 100 10.66 -12.98 -33.85
N LEU A 101 9.41 -12.62 -34.16
CA LEU A 101 8.26 -13.03 -33.35
C LEU A 101 7.71 -14.35 -33.89
N HIS A 102 7.98 -15.44 -33.16
CA HIS A 102 7.36 -16.73 -33.44
C HIS A 102 6.12 -16.91 -32.55
N TYR A 103 4.94 -17.00 -33.16
CA TYR A 103 3.75 -17.47 -32.45
C TYR A 103 3.91 -18.97 -32.16
N GLN A 104 4.16 -19.32 -30.90
CA GLN A 104 4.35 -20.71 -30.48
C GLN A 104 3.02 -21.39 -30.11
N GLN A 105 2.16 -20.70 -29.35
CA GLN A 105 0.84 -21.17 -28.93
C GLN A 105 0.05 -20.06 -28.21
N THR A 106 -1.25 -20.31 -28.02
CA THR A 106 -2.12 -19.51 -27.12
C THR A 106 -2.26 -20.22 -25.77
N VAL A 107 -2.22 -19.47 -24.66
CA VAL A 107 -2.53 -19.99 -23.30
C VAL A 107 -4.03 -20.18 -23.06
N TYR A 108 -4.84 -19.83 -24.04
CA TYR A 108 -6.28 -20.07 -24.06
C TYR A 108 -6.57 -20.94 -25.28
N PRO A 109 -6.81 -22.26 -25.14
CA PRO A 109 -7.07 -23.08 -26.30
C PRO A 109 -8.30 -22.52 -27.01
N ASN A 110 -8.15 -22.16 -28.28
CA ASN A 110 -9.31 -22.08 -29.16
C ASN A 110 -10.03 -23.43 -29.10
N VAL A 111 -11.35 -23.42 -29.20
CA VAL A 111 -12.19 -24.64 -29.16
C VAL A 111 -11.75 -25.67 -30.21
N GLU A 112 -11.08 -25.22 -31.26
CA GLU A 112 -10.52 -26.02 -32.36
C GLU A 112 -9.17 -26.68 -32.03
N ALA A 113 -8.50 -26.27 -30.94
CA ALA A 113 -7.20 -26.78 -30.50
C ALA A 113 -7.31 -27.75 -29.31
N HIS A 114 -8.52 -28.22 -28.97
CA HIS A 114 -8.66 -29.35 -28.05
C HIS A 114 -8.01 -30.59 -28.67
N ALA A 115 -7.35 -31.39 -27.84
CA ALA A 115 -6.96 -32.73 -28.30
C ALA A 115 -8.24 -33.49 -28.67
N ASP A 116 -8.19 -34.28 -29.75
CA ASP A 116 -9.35 -34.98 -30.33
C ASP A 116 -10.11 -35.86 -29.32
N ASP A 117 -9.48 -36.21 -28.19
CA ASP A 117 -10.01 -37.03 -27.11
C ASP A 117 -10.38 -36.25 -25.81
N ARG A 118 -10.59 -34.93 -25.89
CA ARG A 118 -10.86 -34.05 -24.73
C ARG A 118 -12.05 -33.13 -24.94
N LEU A 119 -12.83 -32.92 -23.87
CA LEU A 119 -13.97 -32.01 -23.88
C LEU A 119 -13.55 -30.55 -23.58
N PRO A 120 -14.20 -29.55 -24.21
CA PRO A 120 -13.94 -28.14 -23.93
C PRO A 120 -14.37 -27.70 -22.52
N TRP A 121 -15.30 -28.44 -21.89
CA TRP A 121 -15.77 -28.19 -20.53
C TRP A 121 -15.20 -29.20 -19.54
N ASN A 122 -15.15 -28.83 -18.27
CA ASN A 122 -14.58 -29.68 -17.23
C ASN A 122 -15.51 -30.88 -16.92
N TRP A 123 -15.08 -32.07 -17.32
CA TRP A 123 -15.75 -33.34 -17.02
C TRP A 123 -14.82 -34.30 -16.27
N SER A 124 -13.57 -34.39 -16.71
CA SER A 124 -12.49 -35.12 -16.05
C SER A 124 -11.26 -34.22 -15.83
N PRO A 125 -10.24 -34.68 -15.08
CA PRO A 125 -8.99 -33.94 -14.92
C PRO A 125 -8.29 -33.57 -16.23
N LYS A 126 -8.58 -34.27 -17.33
CA LYS A 126 -7.96 -34.00 -18.64
C LYS A 126 -8.77 -33.02 -19.49
N ASP A 127 -10.02 -32.79 -19.15
CA ASP A 127 -10.95 -31.94 -19.91
C ASP A 127 -10.92 -30.49 -19.41
N GLY A 128 -11.51 -29.60 -20.20
CA GLY A 128 -11.41 -28.16 -20.01
C GLY A 128 -9.95 -27.69 -20.00
N PHE A 129 -9.72 -26.44 -19.64
CA PHE A 129 -8.35 -25.90 -19.57
C PHE A 129 -8.06 -25.33 -18.20
N LEU A 130 -8.40 -24.06 -17.99
CA LEU A 130 -8.16 -23.31 -16.77
C LEU A 130 -9.45 -23.05 -15.97
N GLY A 131 -9.28 -22.46 -14.79
CA GLY A 131 -10.34 -22.02 -13.91
C GLY A 131 -11.02 -20.72 -14.34
N ASN A 132 -12.11 -20.37 -13.65
CA ASN A 132 -12.99 -19.25 -13.98
C ASN A 132 -12.87 -18.04 -13.03
N HIS A 133 -12.15 -18.16 -11.91
CA HIS A 133 -12.25 -17.17 -10.82
C HIS A 133 -11.03 -16.26 -10.66
N THR A 134 -9.85 -16.68 -11.10
CA THR A 134 -8.60 -15.90 -10.92
C THR A 134 -7.83 -15.80 -12.23
N ASN A 135 -6.81 -14.95 -12.30
CA ASN A 135 -5.94 -14.87 -13.48
C ASN A 135 -4.89 -15.99 -13.45
N LEU A 136 -4.30 -16.29 -14.61
CA LEU A 136 -3.09 -17.10 -14.67
C LEU A 136 -1.98 -16.40 -13.87
N ALA A 137 -1.45 -17.10 -12.87
CA ALA A 137 -0.48 -16.57 -11.91
C ALA A 137 0.94 -17.04 -12.21
N ALA A 138 1.11 -18.27 -12.69
CA ALA A 138 2.41 -18.85 -12.93
C ALA A 138 2.42 -19.89 -14.06
N VAL A 139 3.57 -20.02 -14.71
CA VAL A 139 3.87 -21.06 -15.70
C VAL A 139 5.29 -21.57 -15.48
N CYS A 140 5.51 -22.87 -15.64
CA CYS A 140 6.83 -23.49 -15.50
C CYS A 140 6.93 -24.69 -16.44
N ALA A 141 8.04 -24.82 -17.15
CA ALA A 141 8.35 -26.01 -17.94
C ALA A 141 9.25 -26.97 -17.14
N LEU A 142 8.99 -28.27 -17.24
CA LEU A 142 9.80 -29.32 -16.64
C LEU A 142 9.80 -30.53 -17.56
N GLY A 143 10.94 -30.83 -18.17
CA GLY A 143 11.05 -31.85 -19.21
C GLY A 143 10.20 -31.49 -20.45
N ASP A 144 9.34 -32.41 -20.87
CA ASP A 144 8.42 -32.28 -22.00
C ASP A 144 7.04 -31.75 -21.61
N LYS A 145 6.92 -31.21 -20.39
CA LYS A 145 5.66 -30.74 -19.81
C LYS A 145 5.71 -29.27 -19.45
N VAL A 146 4.54 -28.64 -19.51
CA VAL A 146 4.26 -27.28 -19.08
C VAL A 146 3.21 -27.32 -17.98
N TYR A 147 3.53 -26.71 -16.85
CA TYR A 147 2.65 -26.55 -15.71
C TYR A 147 2.16 -25.12 -15.63
N MET A 148 0.87 -24.94 -15.37
CA MET A 148 0.23 -23.64 -15.30
C MET A 148 -0.64 -23.57 -14.04
N SER A 149 -0.67 -22.42 -13.37
CA SER A 149 -1.51 -22.22 -12.20
C SER A 149 -2.14 -20.86 -12.11
N MET A 150 -3.26 -20.82 -11.40
CA MET A 150 -4.05 -19.68 -10.99
C MET A 150 -4.21 -19.76 -9.47
N GLY A 151 -4.45 -18.63 -8.80
CA GLY A 151 -4.54 -18.61 -7.33
C GLY A 151 -5.69 -19.46 -6.76
N GLY A 152 -6.80 -19.58 -7.50
CA GLY A 152 -7.93 -20.41 -7.11
C GLY A 152 -9.06 -20.43 -8.15
N THR A 153 -10.01 -21.33 -7.98
CA THR A 153 -11.17 -21.43 -8.87
C THR A 153 -12.42 -21.93 -8.16
N GLU A 154 -13.59 -21.49 -8.62
CA GLU A 154 -14.90 -22.02 -8.22
C GLU A 154 -15.39 -23.12 -9.19
N GLY A 155 -14.87 -23.10 -10.42
CA GLY A 155 -15.11 -24.11 -11.43
C GLY A 155 -13.89 -24.34 -12.32
N GLY A 156 -13.68 -25.57 -12.76
CA GLY A 156 -12.53 -25.93 -13.58
C GLY A 156 -11.24 -26.16 -12.82
N HIS A 157 -10.10 -25.89 -13.48
CA HIS A 157 -8.80 -26.35 -13.01
C HIS A 157 -7.84 -25.17 -12.79
N ALA A 158 -7.56 -24.86 -11.53
CA ALA A 158 -6.63 -23.80 -11.13
C ALA A 158 -5.16 -24.22 -11.19
N PHE A 159 -4.88 -25.51 -11.39
CA PHE A 159 -3.54 -26.02 -11.64
C PHE A 159 -3.64 -27.12 -12.69
N LEU A 160 -2.81 -27.06 -13.72
CA LEU A 160 -2.84 -28.03 -14.82
C LEU A 160 -1.43 -28.39 -15.31
N GLU A 161 -1.38 -29.54 -15.96
CA GLU A 161 -0.23 -30.07 -16.69
C GLU A 161 -0.63 -30.20 -18.16
N ALA A 162 0.24 -29.73 -19.05
CA ALA A 162 0.11 -29.86 -20.50
C ALA A 162 1.44 -30.34 -21.12
N ASN A 163 1.40 -30.85 -22.34
CA ASN A 163 2.61 -31.11 -23.12
C ASN A 163 3.09 -29.83 -23.83
N LEU A 164 4.25 -29.90 -24.52
CA LEU A 164 4.80 -28.77 -25.28
C LEU A 164 3.94 -28.30 -26.47
N LYS A 165 2.90 -29.05 -26.85
CA LYS A 165 1.91 -28.64 -27.85
C LYS A 165 0.68 -27.94 -27.25
N GLY A 166 0.69 -27.69 -25.94
CA GLY A 166 -0.43 -27.10 -25.22
C GLY A 166 -1.58 -28.07 -24.96
N GLN A 167 -1.44 -29.36 -25.24
CA GLN A 167 -2.47 -30.35 -24.96
C GLN A 167 -2.46 -30.68 -23.47
N LYS A 168 -3.61 -30.51 -22.82
CA LYS A 168 -3.77 -30.80 -21.41
C LYS A 168 -3.68 -32.31 -21.12
N LEU A 169 -2.88 -32.65 -20.12
CA LEU A 169 -2.66 -34.02 -19.65
C LEU A 169 -3.40 -34.28 -18.33
N TRP A 170 -3.52 -33.27 -17.47
CA TRP A 170 -4.15 -33.35 -16.16
C TRP A 170 -4.46 -31.97 -15.57
N GLY A 171 -5.34 -31.89 -14.56
CA GLY A 171 -5.61 -30.67 -13.80
C GLY A 171 -6.41 -30.90 -12.52
N THR A 172 -6.40 -29.90 -11.64
CA THR A 172 -7.12 -29.88 -10.36
C THR A 172 -7.65 -28.49 -10.02
N GLY A 173 -8.69 -28.41 -9.19
CA GLY A 173 -9.23 -27.14 -8.68
C GLY A 173 -8.33 -26.46 -7.65
N ALA A 174 -7.35 -27.16 -7.07
CA ALA A 174 -6.41 -26.58 -6.10
C ALA A 174 -5.32 -25.76 -6.82
N GLY A 175 -5.38 -24.43 -6.71
CA GLY A 175 -4.44 -23.51 -7.33
C GLY A 175 -3.09 -23.35 -6.61
N ALA A 176 -2.25 -22.49 -7.16
CA ALA A 176 -0.99 -22.03 -6.60
C ALA A 176 -0.68 -20.62 -7.12
N ASP A 177 -0.08 -19.80 -6.26
CA ASP A 177 0.31 -18.43 -6.61
C ASP A 177 1.63 -18.41 -7.39
N HIS A 178 2.52 -19.38 -7.13
CA HIS A 178 3.80 -19.54 -7.83
C HIS A 178 4.09 -21.01 -8.13
N ILE A 179 4.76 -21.24 -9.25
CA ILE A 179 5.32 -22.54 -9.65
C ILE A 179 6.80 -22.32 -9.98
N PHE A 180 7.67 -23.21 -9.52
CA PHE A 180 9.10 -23.16 -9.81
C PHE A 180 9.70 -24.57 -9.77
N THR A 181 10.87 -24.74 -10.37
CA THR A 181 11.55 -26.03 -10.52
C THR A 181 13.06 -25.88 -10.35
N ASP A 182 13.72 -26.96 -9.94
CA ASP A 182 15.18 -27.12 -9.97
C ASP A 182 15.66 -27.90 -11.21
N GLY A 183 14.76 -28.20 -12.15
CA GLY A 183 15.03 -29.02 -13.34
C GLY A 183 14.66 -30.49 -13.20
N GLU A 184 14.38 -30.98 -11.99
CA GLU A 184 13.97 -32.37 -11.73
C GLU A 184 12.65 -32.45 -10.95
N ASN A 185 12.45 -31.52 -10.03
CA ASN A 185 11.33 -31.45 -9.11
C ASN A 185 10.47 -30.23 -9.41
N LEU A 186 9.16 -30.40 -9.22
CA LEU A 186 8.20 -29.31 -9.33
C LEU A 186 7.76 -28.86 -7.94
N PHE A 187 7.83 -27.56 -7.72
CA PHE A 187 7.41 -26.92 -6.48
C PHE A 187 6.29 -25.93 -6.74
N VAL A 188 5.35 -25.86 -5.81
CA VAL A 188 4.25 -24.90 -5.84
C VAL A 188 4.13 -24.18 -4.51
N ASP A 189 3.81 -22.90 -4.58
CA ASP A 189 3.50 -22.07 -3.45
C ASP A 189 1.98 -21.85 -3.39
N SER A 190 1.34 -22.34 -2.33
CA SER A 190 -0.10 -22.23 -2.14
C SER A 190 -0.44 -22.10 -0.67
N GLN A 191 -1.32 -21.17 -0.32
CA GLN A 191 -1.84 -21.00 1.05
C GLN A 191 -0.75 -20.90 2.12
N ASN A 192 0.31 -20.13 1.85
CA ASN A 192 1.46 -19.95 2.75
C ASN A 192 2.26 -21.24 3.02
N VAL A 193 2.19 -22.22 2.13
CA VAL A 193 3.00 -23.45 2.21
C VAL A 193 3.63 -23.70 0.85
N ILE A 194 4.92 -23.99 0.84
CA ILE A 194 5.58 -24.57 -0.32
C ILE A 194 5.33 -26.08 -0.28
N TYR A 195 4.87 -26.62 -1.40
CA TYR A 195 4.72 -28.04 -1.62
C TYR A 195 5.65 -28.51 -2.73
N ARG A 196 6.16 -29.74 -2.60
CA ARG A 196 6.71 -30.50 -3.72
C ARG A 196 5.60 -31.34 -4.35
N ILE A 197 5.55 -31.37 -5.68
CA ILE A 197 4.60 -32.18 -6.45
C ILE A 197 5.26 -33.51 -6.82
N ASP A 198 4.58 -34.61 -6.55
CA ASP A 198 4.90 -35.90 -7.15
C ASP A 198 4.39 -35.92 -8.60
N LEU A 199 5.28 -36.05 -9.57
CA LEU A 199 4.94 -35.93 -11.00
C LEU A 199 4.14 -37.13 -11.55
N SER A 200 4.10 -38.25 -10.81
CA SER A 200 3.41 -39.47 -11.23
C SER A 200 1.99 -39.57 -10.66
N THR A 201 1.82 -39.08 -9.44
CA THR A 201 0.55 -39.17 -8.69
C THR A 201 -0.14 -37.82 -8.49
N HIS A 202 0.51 -36.73 -8.86
CA HIS A 202 0.07 -35.34 -8.65
C HIS A 202 -0.15 -34.96 -7.18
N ARG A 203 0.39 -35.76 -6.25
CA ARG A 203 0.25 -35.52 -4.81
C ARG A 203 1.12 -34.34 -4.37
N ARG A 204 0.55 -33.46 -3.54
CA ARG A 204 1.26 -32.34 -2.89
C ARG A 204 1.85 -32.78 -1.56
N THR A 205 3.17 -32.63 -1.39
CA THR A 205 3.86 -32.88 -0.12
C THR A 205 4.36 -31.56 0.46
N PRO A 206 3.90 -31.14 1.66
CA PRO A 206 4.34 -29.89 2.26
C PRO A 206 5.82 -29.98 2.63
N ILE A 207 6.61 -29.00 2.22
CA ILE A 207 8.05 -28.94 2.53
C ILE A 207 8.39 -27.76 3.42
N HIS A 208 7.62 -26.67 3.36
CA HIS A 208 7.88 -25.49 4.17
C HIS A 208 6.66 -24.60 4.37
N ARG A 209 6.49 -24.01 5.56
CA ARG A 209 5.39 -23.06 5.86
C ARG A 209 5.94 -21.64 6.03
N LYS A 210 5.40 -20.70 5.25
CA LYS A 210 5.78 -19.28 5.27
C LYS A 210 5.51 -18.66 6.63
N GLY A 211 6.40 -17.76 7.03
CA GLY A 211 6.30 -17.01 8.29
C GLY A 211 7.02 -17.68 9.47
N SER A 212 7.65 -18.83 9.23
CA SER A 212 8.64 -19.39 10.16
C SER A 212 9.94 -18.58 10.15
N GLU A 213 10.22 -17.86 9.07
CA GLU A 213 11.39 -17.00 8.94
C GLU A 213 11.08 -15.57 9.35
N GLY A 214 11.86 -15.03 10.29
CA GLY A 214 11.89 -13.59 10.55
C GLY A 214 10.70 -12.98 11.30
N GLY A 215 9.61 -13.72 11.53
CA GLY A 215 8.45 -13.29 12.32
C GLY A 215 7.51 -12.30 11.59
N PRO A 216 6.65 -11.56 12.31
CA PRO A 216 5.66 -10.68 11.71
C PRO A 216 6.28 -9.61 10.79
N GLY A 217 5.60 -9.33 9.67
CA GLY A 217 6.02 -8.29 8.71
C GLY A 217 6.99 -8.76 7.65
N VAL A 218 7.20 -10.07 7.53
CA VAL A 218 7.95 -10.67 6.42
C VAL A 218 7.06 -10.79 5.19
N THR A 219 7.55 -10.30 4.07
CA THR A 219 6.94 -10.44 2.75
C THR A 219 7.93 -11.15 1.85
N TRP A 220 7.52 -12.28 1.28
CA TRP A 220 8.30 -12.97 0.27
C TRP A 220 8.15 -12.24 -1.06
N LEU A 221 9.25 -12.09 -1.79
CA LEU A 221 9.35 -11.31 -3.02
C LEU A 221 9.63 -12.18 -4.24
N GLY A 222 10.28 -13.33 -4.04
CA GLY A 222 10.65 -14.22 -5.13
C GLY A 222 11.08 -15.60 -4.63
N TRP A 223 10.99 -16.56 -5.54
CA TRP A 223 11.27 -17.97 -5.32
C TRP A 223 12.03 -18.52 -6.51
N GLY A 224 12.95 -19.43 -6.24
CA GLY A 224 13.59 -20.25 -7.25
C GLY A 224 14.03 -21.57 -6.63
N ALA A 225 14.34 -22.55 -7.46
CA ALA A 225 14.97 -23.77 -7.01
C ALA A 225 16.14 -24.13 -7.93
N HIS A 226 17.16 -24.75 -7.35
CA HIS A 226 18.34 -25.25 -8.04
C HIS A 226 19.02 -26.29 -7.15
N ASP A 227 19.54 -27.38 -7.72
CA ASP A 227 20.21 -28.48 -7.00
C ASP A 227 19.45 -28.97 -5.76
N ASN A 228 18.14 -29.26 -5.89
CA ASN A 228 17.29 -29.73 -4.81
C ASN A 228 17.27 -28.77 -3.58
N ARG A 229 17.48 -27.47 -3.82
CA ARG A 229 17.36 -26.40 -2.83
C ARG A 229 16.39 -25.34 -3.30
N ILE A 230 15.70 -24.74 -2.33
CA ILE A 230 14.78 -23.64 -2.57
C ILE A 230 15.40 -22.36 -2.06
N TYR A 231 15.42 -21.36 -2.92
CA TYR A 231 15.91 -20.02 -2.64
C TYR A 231 14.70 -19.10 -2.53
N VAL A 232 14.59 -18.40 -1.41
CA VAL A 232 13.50 -17.44 -1.16
C VAL A 232 14.10 -16.09 -0.88
N VAL A 233 13.71 -15.10 -1.67
CA VAL A 233 14.00 -13.70 -1.36
C VAL A 233 12.82 -13.16 -0.55
N TRP A 234 13.12 -12.62 0.62
CA TRP A 234 12.12 -11.99 1.47
C TRP A 234 12.62 -10.65 1.99
N ARG A 235 11.67 -9.76 2.26
CA ARG A 235 11.90 -8.51 2.97
C ARG A 235 11.14 -8.55 4.28
N LYS A 236 11.76 -8.08 5.35
CA LYS A 236 11.04 -7.77 6.59
C LYS A 236 10.79 -6.28 6.61
N GLN A 237 9.53 -5.90 6.42
CA GLN A 237 9.15 -4.51 6.52
C GLN A 237 9.03 -4.15 8.01
N THR A 238 10.06 -3.50 8.55
CA THR A 238 9.97 -2.86 9.86
C THR A 238 9.19 -1.56 9.71
N SER A 239 7.88 -1.61 9.92
CA SER A 239 7.07 -0.38 9.94
C SER A 239 7.42 0.44 11.17
N MET A 240 7.84 1.69 10.96
CA MET A 240 7.94 2.68 12.01
C MET A 240 6.56 2.99 12.60
N ILE A 241 5.51 2.81 11.81
CA ILE A 241 4.10 3.02 12.16
C ILE A 241 3.51 1.70 12.67
N LYS A 242 3.97 1.26 13.85
CA LYS A 242 3.46 0.08 14.56
C LYS A 242 2.51 0.51 15.67
N ASN A 243 1.44 -0.27 15.88
CA ASN A 243 0.56 -0.06 17.02
C ASN A 243 1.31 -0.31 18.33
N ALA A 244 0.96 0.44 19.37
CA ALA A 244 1.52 0.26 20.70
C ALA A 244 1.16 -1.11 21.31
N PHE A 245 -0.07 -1.58 21.05
CA PHE A 245 -0.63 -2.84 21.56
C PHE A 245 -1.78 -3.32 20.67
N GLY A 246 -2.30 -4.52 20.95
CA GLY A 246 -3.49 -5.07 20.33
C GLY A 246 -4.76 -4.86 21.17
N GLY A 247 -5.90 -5.26 20.60
CA GLY A 247 -7.20 -5.18 21.28
C GLY A 247 -7.33 -6.04 22.53
N ASP A 248 -6.40 -6.97 22.76
CA ASP A 248 -6.33 -7.80 23.97
C ASP A 248 -6.17 -6.98 25.26
N LYS A 249 -5.57 -5.80 25.16
CA LYS A 249 -5.38 -4.85 26.27
C LYS A 249 -6.59 -3.99 26.59
N VAL A 250 -7.59 -3.94 25.70
CA VAL A 250 -8.77 -3.09 25.87
C VAL A 250 -9.78 -3.75 26.80
N ASP A 251 -10.32 -2.96 27.73
CA ASP A 251 -11.39 -3.37 28.63
C ASP A 251 -12.75 -2.90 28.09
N LEU A 252 -13.25 -3.62 27.08
CA LEU A 252 -14.46 -3.29 26.34
C LEU A 252 -15.70 -3.00 27.21
N PRO A 253 -15.98 -3.76 28.30
CA PRO A 253 -17.09 -3.46 29.21
C PRO A 253 -17.06 -2.06 29.84
N ASN A 254 -15.87 -1.47 30.00
CA ASN A 254 -15.66 -0.16 30.61
C ASN A 254 -15.32 0.93 29.57
N CYS A 255 -15.49 0.64 28.28
CA CYS A 255 -15.41 1.63 27.21
C CYS A 255 -16.73 2.37 27.04
N TYR A 256 -16.65 3.60 26.54
CA TYR A 256 -17.81 4.41 26.21
C TYR A 256 -17.77 4.83 24.72
N PRO A 257 -18.92 4.82 24.01
CA PRO A 257 -20.21 4.29 24.46
C PRO A 257 -20.16 2.75 24.63
N THR A 258 -21.04 2.21 25.48
CA THR A 258 -21.19 0.76 25.62
C THR A 258 -21.81 0.19 24.34
N LEU A 259 -21.10 -0.72 23.68
CA LEU A 259 -21.53 -1.30 22.40
C LEU A 259 -21.96 -2.76 22.56
N PRO A 260 -22.99 -3.21 21.82
CA PRO A 260 -23.39 -4.61 21.83
C PRO A 260 -22.32 -5.50 21.18
N VAL A 261 -22.22 -6.76 21.63
CA VAL A 261 -21.24 -7.72 21.13
C VAL A 261 -21.50 -8.08 19.67
N MET A 262 -22.77 -8.32 19.32
CA MET A 262 -23.21 -8.79 18.01
C MET A 262 -24.64 -8.30 17.75
N ARG A 263 -24.91 -7.91 16.50
CA ARG A 263 -26.26 -7.70 15.97
C ARG A 263 -26.44 -8.55 14.73
N LYS A 264 -27.53 -9.32 14.68
CA LYS A 264 -27.94 -10.01 13.45
C LYS A 264 -28.58 -8.97 12.54
N THR A 265 -28.01 -8.76 11.35
CA THR A 265 -28.62 -7.91 10.33
C THR A 265 -29.65 -8.74 9.56
N LYS A 266 -30.75 -8.12 9.13
CA LYS A 266 -31.73 -8.75 8.22
C LYS A 266 -31.43 -8.47 6.75
N GLU A 267 -30.43 -7.66 6.48
CA GLU A 267 -30.12 -7.16 5.13
C GLU A 267 -28.71 -7.57 4.71
N PHE A 268 -28.62 -8.05 3.47
CA PHE A 268 -27.41 -8.46 2.75
C PHE A 268 -26.69 -9.70 3.34
N TYR A 269 -27.04 -10.89 2.82
CA TYR A 269 -26.40 -12.19 3.10
C TYR A 269 -26.37 -12.65 4.58
N ASP A 270 -27.22 -12.11 5.46
CA ASP A 270 -27.27 -12.43 6.90
C ASP A 270 -25.90 -12.28 7.61
N ILE A 271 -25.05 -11.36 7.13
CA ILE A 271 -23.72 -11.16 7.69
C ILE A 271 -23.83 -10.39 9.02
N PRO A 272 -23.50 -11.00 10.18
CA PRO A 272 -23.67 -10.33 11.46
C PRO A 272 -22.68 -9.17 11.65
N ALA A 273 -23.18 -8.07 12.21
CA ALA A 273 -22.36 -6.93 12.63
C ALA A 273 -21.81 -7.16 14.05
N TYR A 274 -20.50 -6.95 14.24
CA TYR A 274 -19.84 -7.12 15.53
C TYR A 274 -19.29 -5.77 16.02
N HIS A 275 -20.17 -4.93 16.58
CA HIS A 275 -19.84 -3.53 16.90
C HIS A 275 -18.62 -3.37 17.82
N GLN A 276 -18.45 -4.23 18.83
CA GLN A 276 -17.23 -4.20 19.66
C GLN A 276 -15.95 -4.50 18.86
N ARG A 277 -16.01 -5.44 17.90
CA ARG A 277 -14.85 -5.73 17.03
C ARG A 277 -14.57 -4.57 16.08
N GLU A 278 -15.61 -3.92 15.57
CA GLU A 278 -15.49 -2.78 14.68
C GLU A 278 -14.96 -1.55 15.41
N PHE A 279 -15.39 -1.31 16.65
CA PHE A 279 -14.81 -0.30 17.54
C PHE A 279 -13.29 -0.48 17.69
N LEU A 280 -12.84 -1.71 17.96
CA LEU A 280 -11.41 -2.03 17.99
C LEU A 280 -10.71 -1.82 16.63
N ARG A 281 -11.37 -2.13 15.50
CA ARG A 281 -10.84 -1.89 14.15
C ARG A 281 -10.71 -0.40 13.84
N LEU A 282 -11.64 0.43 14.32
CA LEU A 282 -11.61 1.88 14.16
C LEU A 282 -10.47 2.53 14.95
N PHE A 283 -10.12 1.98 16.11
CA PHE A 283 -8.89 2.29 16.85
C PHE A 283 -7.63 1.59 16.29
N ARG A 284 -7.78 0.83 15.19
CA ARG A 284 -6.72 0.03 14.55
C ARG A 284 -6.07 -1.00 15.48
N LEU A 285 -6.75 -1.42 16.55
CA LEU A 285 -6.23 -2.36 17.55
C LEU A 285 -6.54 -3.83 17.21
N TYR A 286 -7.41 -4.07 16.23
CA TYR A 286 -7.78 -5.40 15.78
C TYR A 286 -8.03 -5.41 14.27
N GLY A 287 -7.55 -6.45 13.58
CA GLY A 287 -7.86 -6.69 12.15
C GLY A 287 -7.52 -5.54 11.19
N LYS A 288 -8.15 -5.58 10.00
CA LYS A 288 -8.15 -4.46 9.06
C LYS A 288 -9.27 -3.47 9.43
N PRO A 289 -9.12 -2.17 9.09
CA PRO A 289 -10.19 -1.17 9.25
C PRO A 289 -11.52 -1.70 8.71
N PRO A 290 -12.66 -1.34 9.32
CA PRO A 290 -13.94 -1.75 8.76
C PRO A 290 -14.10 -1.15 7.36
N GLY A 291 -14.44 -2.00 6.39
CA GLY A 291 -15.13 -1.63 5.16
C GLY A 291 -16.55 -2.17 5.27
N MET A 292 -17.48 -1.63 4.47
CA MET A 292 -18.91 -1.96 4.42
C MET A 292 -19.20 -3.45 4.12
N ILE A 293 -18.77 -4.39 4.97
CA ILE A 293 -19.02 -5.82 4.82
C ILE A 293 -20.42 -6.15 5.35
N ALA A 294 -20.87 -5.45 6.40
CA ALA A 294 -22.23 -5.48 6.90
C ALA A 294 -22.84 -4.07 6.77
N PRO A 295 -24.07 -3.90 6.25
CA PRO A 295 -24.73 -2.60 6.11
C PRO A 295 -24.83 -1.80 7.43
N GLU A 296 -24.90 -2.50 8.55
CA GLU A 296 -25.02 -1.92 9.90
C GLU A 296 -23.70 -1.87 10.69
N GLY A 297 -22.56 -2.07 10.02
CA GLY A 297 -21.24 -2.00 10.64
C GLY A 297 -20.82 -0.56 10.97
N LEU A 298 -20.00 -0.39 12.03
CA LEU A 298 -19.46 0.92 12.40
C LEU A 298 -18.40 1.39 11.39
N THR A 299 -18.64 2.52 10.75
CA THR A 299 -17.71 3.19 9.82
C THR A 299 -16.92 4.32 10.48
N GLN A 300 -17.41 4.83 11.62
CA GLN A 300 -16.79 5.91 12.41
C GLN A 300 -16.88 5.59 13.91
N ILE A 301 -15.96 6.15 14.69
CA ILE A 301 -16.00 6.16 16.15
C ILE A 301 -17.04 7.19 16.56
N GLY A 302 -18.20 6.73 17.04
CA GLY A 302 -19.24 7.60 17.61
C GLY A 302 -19.07 7.78 19.11
N SER A 303 -19.31 8.99 19.62
CA SER A 303 -19.40 9.27 21.06
C SER A 303 -20.68 8.72 21.69
N THR A 304 -20.81 8.91 23.01
CA THR A 304 -22.12 8.92 23.68
C THR A 304 -23.11 9.84 22.94
N LYS A 305 -24.41 9.55 23.08
CA LYS A 305 -25.51 10.35 22.53
C LYS A 305 -26.27 11.01 23.68
N GLY A 306 -26.60 12.28 23.52
CA GLY A 306 -27.51 12.96 24.44
C GLY A 306 -27.56 14.46 24.21
N ALA A 307 -28.36 15.13 25.03
CA ALA A 307 -28.55 16.58 25.00
C ALA A 307 -27.42 17.39 25.68
N ALA A 308 -26.54 16.74 26.45
CA ALA A 308 -25.46 17.42 27.17
C ALA A 308 -24.47 18.10 26.21
N SER A 309 -23.88 19.23 26.64
CA SER A 309 -22.92 20.02 25.85
C SER A 309 -21.60 19.29 25.57
N LYS A 310 -21.36 18.17 26.28
CA LYS A 310 -20.20 17.29 26.08
C LYS A 310 -20.65 15.86 25.81
N GLN A 311 -20.02 15.24 24.81
CA GLN A 311 -20.15 13.81 24.52
C GLN A 311 -18.77 13.16 24.50
N TYR A 312 -18.72 11.88 24.87
CA TYR A 312 -17.45 11.20 25.15
C TYR A 312 -17.27 9.91 24.35
N VAL A 313 -16.04 9.65 23.95
CA VAL A 313 -15.55 8.31 23.65
C VAL A 313 -14.49 7.98 24.69
N VAL A 314 -14.60 6.83 25.35
CA VAL A 314 -13.57 6.35 26.29
C VAL A 314 -13.08 5.00 25.83
N LEU A 315 -11.78 4.90 25.59
CA LEU A 315 -11.07 3.65 25.35
C LEU A 315 -10.34 3.27 26.64
N SER A 316 -10.89 2.28 27.34
CA SER A 316 -10.39 1.78 28.63
C SER A 316 -9.46 0.59 28.44
N PHE A 317 -8.48 0.44 29.35
CA PHE A 317 -7.47 -0.62 29.29
C PHE A 317 -7.51 -1.47 30.56
N LYS A 318 -7.31 -2.78 30.41
CA LYS A 318 -7.30 -3.75 31.51
C LYS A 318 -6.19 -3.46 32.52
N GLU A 319 -5.08 -2.92 32.03
CA GLU A 319 -3.89 -2.52 32.77
C GLU A 319 -3.35 -1.20 32.20
N GLU A 320 -2.38 -0.59 32.87
CA GLU A 320 -1.72 0.60 32.34
C GLU A 320 -0.97 0.30 31.04
N VAL A 321 -1.22 1.11 30.01
CA VAL A 321 -0.54 1.00 28.72
C VAL A 321 0.27 2.25 28.43
N SER A 322 1.30 2.09 27.59
CA SER A 322 2.08 3.20 27.05
C SER A 322 1.97 3.23 25.53
N PHE A 323 1.82 4.44 24.98
CA PHE A 323 1.83 4.69 23.54
C PHE A 323 2.45 6.07 23.29
N GLY A 324 3.18 6.22 22.18
CA GLY A 324 3.98 7.40 21.91
C GLY A 324 3.23 8.50 21.15
N THR A 325 2.39 8.12 20.18
CA THR A 325 1.70 9.09 19.32
C THR A 325 0.30 8.61 18.96
N LEU A 326 -0.67 9.52 19.03
CA LEU A 326 -1.99 9.37 18.45
C LEU A 326 -1.99 9.94 17.03
N LEU A 327 -2.52 9.19 16.07
CA LEU A 327 -2.71 9.62 14.69
C LEU A 327 -4.18 9.48 14.32
N PHE A 328 -4.82 10.54 13.86
CA PHE A 328 -6.24 10.57 13.53
C PHE A 328 -6.52 11.62 12.43
N PRO A 329 -7.60 11.47 11.65
CA PRO A 329 -7.94 12.45 10.63
C PRO A 329 -8.38 13.76 11.28
N THR A 330 -8.15 14.87 10.59
CA THR A 330 -8.61 16.18 11.04
C THR A 330 -10.13 16.22 11.06
N GLN A 331 -10.70 16.73 12.15
CA GLN A 331 -12.12 17.03 12.28
C GLN A 331 -12.29 18.55 12.31
N ASP A 332 -12.26 19.19 11.15
CA ASP A 332 -12.62 20.61 11.03
C ASP A 332 -14.16 20.71 10.97
N ASN A 333 -14.84 20.26 12.03
CA ASN A 333 -16.29 20.38 12.14
C ASN A 333 -16.63 21.72 12.82
N PRO A 334 -17.29 22.67 12.15
CA PRO A 334 -17.66 23.96 12.75
C PRO A 334 -18.68 23.82 13.90
N GLU A 335 -19.35 22.68 14.04
CA GLU A 335 -20.40 22.49 15.04
C GLU A 335 -19.90 22.11 16.44
N HIS A 336 -18.71 21.52 16.56
CA HIS A 336 -18.20 21.04 17.85
C HIS A 336 -16.67 20.97 17.89
N GLU A 337 -16.09 21.29 19.04
CA GLU A 337 -14.66 21.13 19.31
C GLU A 337 -14.36 19.69 19.75
N MET A 338 -13.19 19.15 19.36
CA MET A 338 -12.71 17.85 19.83
C MET A 338 -11.42 18.01 20.64
N THR A 339 -11.41 17.50 21.87
CA THR A 339 -10.22 17.46 22.75
C THR A 339 -9.92 16.03 23.19
N LEU A 340 -8.65 15.76 23.51
CA LEU A 340 -8.22 14.44 23.98
C LEU A 340 -7.56 14.54 25.35
N SER A 341 -7.76 13.52 26.17
CA SER A 341 -7.22 13.46 27.53
C SER A 341 -6.91 12.01 27.93
N THR A 342 -6.01 11.84 28.89
CA THR A 342 -5.71 10.54 29.49
C THR A 342 -6.17 10.52 30.94
N LEU A 343 -6.58 9.35 31.42
CA LEU A 343 -6.93 9.17 32.83
C LEU A 343 -5.71 9.42 33.73
N ARG A 344 -5.90 10.17 34.81
CA ARG A 344 -4.85 10.38 35.81
C ARG A 344 -4.56 9.07 36.57
N PRO A 345 -3.32 8.85 37.03
CA PRO A 345 -2.98 7.63 37.78
C PRO A 345 -3.83 7.41 39.04
N GLU A 346 -4.20 8.50 39.74
CA GLU A 346 -4.96 8.45 40.99
C GLU A 346 -6.49 8.44 40.80
N ALA A 347 -6.97 8.45 39.56
CA ALA A 347 -8.40 8.44 39.29
C ALA A 347 -9.01 7.03 39.55
N PRO A 348 -10.28 6.97 39.99
CA PRO A 348 -10.96 5.69 40.18
C PRO A 348 -11.15 4.92 38.87
N TYR A 349 -11.27 3.60 38.99
CA TYR A 349 -11.59 2.68 37.89
C TYR A 349 -12.85 1.88 38.24
N PRO A 350 -13.87 1.78 37.35
CA PRO A 350 -13.90 2.22 35.95
C PRO A 350 -13.82 3.76 35.73
N PRO A 351 -13.36 4.23 34.55
CA PRO A 351 -13.20 5.66 34.30
C PRO A 351 -14.56 6.38 34.22
N GLU A 352 -14.68 7.52 34.91
CA GLU A 352 -15.87 8.39 34.84
C GLU A 352 -15.64 9.53 33.85
N PRO A 353 -16.24 9.50 32.63
CA PRO A 353 -15.95 10.47 31.58
C PRO A 353 -16.32 11.91 31.92
N GLY A 354 -17.35 12.13 32.75
CA GLY A 354 -17.85 13.46 33.10
C GLY A 354 -17.09 14.17 34.23
N LYS A 355 -16.23 13.47 34.97
CA LYS A 355 -15.49 14.01 36.12
C LYS A 355 -14.15 14.59 35.68
N GLU A 356 -14.13 15.87 35.31
CA GLU A 356 -12.94 16.52 34.73
C GLU A 356 -11.69 16.44 35.60
N GLU A 357 -11.81 16.39 36.94
CA GLU A 357 -10.67 16.23 37.83
C GLU A 357 -9.87 14.93 37.61
N PHE A 358 -10.51 13.88 37.07
CA PHE A 358 -9.89 12.59 36.80
C PHE A 358 -9.09 12.56 35.50
N TRP A 359 -9.22 13.59 34.66
CA TRP A 359 -8.63 13.61 33.33
C TRP A 359 -7.52 14.64 33.22
N GLU A 360 -6.48 14.27 32.50
CA GLU A 360 -5.35 15.13 32.16
C GLU A 360 -5.39 15.42 30.65
N PRO A 361 -5.53 16.69 30.24
CA PRO A 361 -5.57 17.04 28.83
C PRO A 361 -4.24 16.71 28.14
N LEU A 362 -4.33 16.22 26.91
CA LEU A 362 -3.15 15.98 26.09
C LEU A 362 -2.67 17.27 25.41
N PRO A 363 -1.39 17.32 24.98
CA PRO A 363 -0.88 18.45 24.23
C PRO A 363 -1.71 18.74 22.96
N PRO A 364 -1.71 19.99 22.47
CA PRO A 364 -2.40 20.35 21.24
C PRO A 364 -1.96 19.46 20.07
N SER A 365 -2.92 19.12 19.22
CA SER A 365 -2.61 18.35 18.01
C SER A 365 -1.84 19.18 16.99
N THR A 366 -0.89 18.56 16.31
CA THR A 366 -0.12 19.15 15.22
C THR A 366 -0.35 18.36 13.93
N GLY A 367 -0.27 19.00 12.77
CA GLY A 367 -0.54 18.32 11.48
C GLY A 367 -0.92 19.27 10.36
N THR A 368 -0.98 18.73 9.15
CA THR A 368 -1.52 19.40 7.95
C THR A 368 -3.04 19.17 7.85
N PRO A 369 -3.76 19.90 6.98
CA PRO A 369 -5.14 19.55 6.65
C PRO A 369 -5.27 18.06 6.31
N GLY A 370 -6.32 17.42 6.82
CA GLY A 370 -6.58 15.98 6.65
C GLY A 370 -6.07 15.05 7.76
N TRP A 371 -4.93 15.32 8.41
CA TRP A 371 -4.40 14.47 9.49
C TRP A 371 -3.80 15.24 10.66
N ARG A 372 -4.14 14.83 11.88
CA ARG A 372 -3.61 15.36 13.13
C ARG A 372 -2.82 14.29 13.89
N THR A 373 -1.85 14.76 14.65
CA THR A 373 -1.02 13.95 15.53
C THR A 373 -0.90 14.59 16.90
N ILE A 374 -0.93 13.76 17.95
CA ILE A 374 -0.60 14.17 19.32
C ILE A 374 0.49 13.24 19.82
N THR A 375 1.61 13.82 20.25
CA THR A 375 2.73 13.05 20.79
C THR A 375 2.76 13.16 22.30
N LEU A 376 2.69 12.00 22.95
CA LEU A 376 2.61 11.93 24.39
C LEU A 376 3.97 12.27 25.03
N PRO A 377 3.95 12.77 26.27
CA PRO A 377 5.14 12.90 27.09
C PRO A 377 5.88 11.57 27.21
N GLU A 378 7.20 11.64 27.40
CA GLU A 378 8.02 10.45 27.58
C GLU A 378 7.63 9.67 28.82
N GLY A 379 7.58 8.34 28.72
CA GLY A 379 7.21 7.47 29.84
C GLY A 379 5.73 7.55 30.26
N LYS A 380 4.89 8.33 29.57
CA LYS A 380 3.46 8.42 29.89
C LYS A 380 2.81 7.04 29.82
N LYS A 381 2.12 6.69 30.90
CA LYS A 381 1.21 5.55 30.99
C LYS A 381 -0.18 6.05 31.33
N THR A 382 -1.21 5.30 30.93
CA THR A 382 -2.60 5.59 31.26
C THR A 382 -3.42 4.31 31.25
N ARG A 383 -4.53 4.31 32.00
CA ARG A 383 -5.53 3.24 31.98
C ARG A 383 -6.76 3.57 31.14
N ALA A 384 -6.90 4.80 30.65
CA ALA A 384 -7.88 5.14 29.64
C ALA A 384 -7.49 6.36 28.78
N LEU A 385 -8.03 6.41 27.56
CA LEU A 385 -8.00 7.56 26.65
C LEU A 385 -9.43 8.07 26.47
N ARG A 386 -9.65 9.38 26.68
CA ARG A 386 -10.95 10.03 26.45
C ARG A 386 -10.84 11.02 25.31
N ILE A 387 -11.80 10.93 24.39
CA ILE A 387 -12.09 11.93 23.35
C ILE A 387 -13.35 12.65 23.81
N THR A 388 -13.27 13.97 23.97
CA THR A 388 -14.39 14.82 24.36
C THR A 388 -14.78 15.67 23.16
N PHE A 389 -16.03 15.56 22.75
CA PHE A 389 -16.65 16.48 21.81
C PHE A 389 -17.44 17.51 22.61
N LYS A 390 -17.29 18.80 22.29
CA LYS A 390 -17.96 19.90 23.00
C LYS A 390 -18.71 20.80 22.01
N LYS A 391 -19.99 21.07 22.26
CA LYS A 391 -20.77 22.13 21.61
C LYS A 391 -20.84 23.35 22.52
N ASP A 392 -20.82 24.55 21.93
CA ASP A 392 -21.14 25.76 22.67
C ASP A 392 -22.65 25.83 22.91
N SER A 393 -23.08 25.47 24.12
CA SER A 393 -24.42 25.75 24.63
C SER A 393 -24.36 27.08 25.39
N THR A 394 -25.26 28.00 25.04
CA THR A 394 -25.48 29.25 25.78
C THR A 394 -25.98 28.93 27.21
N GLY A 395 -25.06 28.81 28.17
CA GLY A 395 -25.27 29.12 29.59
C GLY A 395 -26.29 28.29 30.39
N LEU A 396 -26.81 27.17 29.88
CA LEU A 396 -27.74 26.29 30.62
C LEU A 396 -27.06 25.09 31.28
N ASP A 397 -25.73 25.10 31.39
CA ASP A 397 -24.91 23.93 31.74
C ASP A 397 -24.85 23.67 33.26
N ASP A 398 -24.99 24.68 34.13
CA ASP A 398 -24.81 24.53 35.57
C ASP A 398 -26.02 23.95 36.33
N VAL A 399 -27.20 23.88 35.70
CA VAL A 399 -28.43 23.40 36.37
C VAL A 399 -28.72 21.92 36.08
N LEU A 400 -28.21 21.38 34.96
CA LEU A 400 -28.41 19.97 34.57
C LEU A 400 -27.25 19.05 34.98
N ALA A 401 -26.11 19.62 35.42
CA ALA A 401 -24.96 18.88 35.93
C ALA A 401 -25.20 18.14 37.27
N ALA A 402 -26.35 18.38 37.92
CA ALA A 402 -26.70 17.77 39.20
C ALA A 402 -27.24 16.31 39.10
N LYS A 403 -27.39 15.76 37.90
CA LYS A 403 -27.61 14.33 37.71
C LYS A 403 -26.51 13.77 36.83
N SER A 404 -25.65 12.93 37.42
CA SER A 404 -24.73 12.08 36.66
C SER A 404 -25.48 11.42 35.50
N PRO A 405 -25.07 11.58 34.23
CA PRO A 405 -25.70 10.89 33.11
C PRO A 405 -25.20 9.43 33.03
N VAL A 406 -25.15 8.74 34.17
CA VAL A 406 -24.74 7.32 34.25
C VAL A 406 -25.92 6.39 34.51
N ASP A 407 -27.12 6.92 34.79
CA ASP A 407 -28.32 6.10 34.91
C ASP A 407 -29.19 6.27 33.65
N ASP A 408 -29.01 5.29 32.75
CA ASP A 408 -29.82 4.87 31.61
C ASP A 408 -29.04 4.79 30.30
N VAL A 409 -28.21 3.74 30.22
CA VAL A 409 -27.89 3.09 28.94
C VAL A 409 -29.20 2.59 28.34
N LYS A 410 -29.57 3.12 27.16
CA LYS A 410 -30.27 2.37 26.12
C LYS A 410 -30.07 3.06 24.78
N ASP A 411 -29.32 2.34 23.94
CA ASP A 411 -29.28 2.44 22.50
C ASP A 411 -28.78 3.75 21.87
N LEU A 412 -27.68 3.62 21.12
CA LEU A 412 -27.54 4.39 19.90
C LEU A 412 -28.83 4.18 19.10
N ASP A 413 -29.73 5.17 19.13
CA ASP A 413 -30.89 5.19 18.25
C ASP A 413 -30.37 5.50 16.83
N ILE A 414 -30.02 4.40 16.15
CA ILE A 414 -29.37 4.29 14.85
C ILE A 414 -30.30 4.75 13.72
N ASP A 415 -31.61 4.85 13.97
CA ASP A 415 -32.57 5.40 13.00
C ASP A 415 -32.30 6.89 12.71
N PHE A 416 -31.57 7.58 13.58
CA PHE A 416 -31.13 8.96 13.33
C PHE A 416 -29.79 9.05 12.57
N ALA A 417 -28.99 7.98 12.56
CA ALA A 417 -27.71 7.93 11.83
C ALA A 417 -27.87 7.48 10.36
N LEU A 418 -29.03 6.96 10.00
CA LEU A 418 -29.40 6.51 8.67
C LEU A 418 -30.57 7.37 8.15
N GLY A 419 -30.45 7.84 6.92
CA GLY A 419 -31.30 8.90 6.36
C GLY A 419 -32.80 8.65 6.47
N SER A 420 -33.51 9.74 6.73
CA SER A 420 -34.97 9.88 6.70
C SER A 420 -35.62 9.28 5.45
N VAL A 421 -36.38 8.19 5.61
CA VAL A 421 -37.51 7.83 4.72
C VAL A 421 -38.58 7.11 5.55
N GLY A 422 -39.75 7.74 5.71
CA GLY A 422 -40.98 7.08 6.19
C GLY A 422 -41.68 7.76 7.37
N ARG A 423 -42.58 8.71 7.08
CA ARG A 423 -43.67 9.14 8.01
C ARG A 423 -44.60 7.92 8.28
N THR A 424 -45.30 7.70 9.39
CA THR A 424 -45.76 8.51 10.54
C THR A 424 -46.37 7.57 11.60
N LYS A 425 -46.41 7.98 12.87
CA LYS A 425 -47.65 8.05 13.67
C LYS A 425 -47.43 9.05 14.81
N LYS A 426 -47.93 10.27 14.63
CA LYS A 426 -48.01 11.29 15.68
C LYS A 426 -48.98 10.81 16.75
N ASN A 427 -48.54 10.79 18.01
CA ASN A 427 -49.47 10.70 19.12
C ASN A 427 -49.98 12.11 19.44
N VAL A 428 -51.24 12.21 19.84
CA VAL A 428 -51.95 13.48 20.12
C VAL A 428 -51.31 14.27 21.29
N THR A 429 -50.41 13.65 22.05
CA THR A 429 -49.55 14.30 23.05
C THR A 429 -48.41 15.14 22.45
N ASP A 430 -48.06 14.95 21.17
CA ASP A 430 -46.97 15.71 20.51
C ASP A 430 -47.40 17.11 20.04
N LEU A 431 -48.69 17.43 20.11
CA LEU A 431 -49.25 18.72 19.65
C LEU A 431 -49.43 19.76 20.78
N LEU A 432 -49.14 19.40 22.03
CA LEU A 432 -49.33 20.29 23.19
C LEU A 432 -48.03 20.63 23.94
N ASP A 433 -46.87 20.12 23.49
CA ASP A 433 -45.55 20.35 24.12
C ASP A 433 -44.62 21.24 23.26
N GLU A 434 -45.11 21.88 22.20
CA GLU A 434 -44.35 22.81 21.32
C GLU A 434 -44.07 24.18 21.99
N GLY A 435 -43.75 24.19 23.29
CA GLY A 435 -43.75 25.41 24.10
C GLY A 435 -42.66 25.55 25.15
N VAL A 436 -41.58 24.76 25.16
CA VAL A 436 -40.25 25.12 25.73
C VAL A 436 -39.22 24.20 25.07
N GLY A 437 -38.21 24.75 24.40
CA GLY A 437 -37.23 24.00 23.60
C GLY A 437 -36.45 22.95 24.40
N ARG A 438 -36.76 21.67 24.18
CA ARG A 438 -35.91 20.58 24.67
C ARG A 438 -34.64 20.51 23.82
N PRO A 439 -33.44 20.47 24.44
CA PRO A 439 -32.19 20.33 23.71
C PRO A 439 -32.18 19.00 22.92
N LYS A 440 -31.88 19.09 21.61
CA LYS A 440 -31.85 17.95 20.71
C LYS A 440 -30.60 17.10 20.96
N ASP A 441 -30.78 15.79 21.05
CA ASP A 441 -29.66 14.86 21.18
C ASP A 441 -28.66 14.99 20.03
N TRP A 442 -27.38 14.86 20.35
CA TRP A 442 -26.30 14.89 19.36
C TRP A 442 -25.19 13.89 19.71
N THR A 443 -24.32 13.64 18.74
CA THR A 443 -23.13 12.77 18.86
C THR A 443 -21.96 13.42 18.14
N GLY A 444 -20.76 13.23 18.65
CA GLY A 444 -19.51 13.47 17.93
C GLY A 444 -19.07 12.22 17.17
N LYS A 445 -18.36 12.40 16.06
CA LYS A 445 -17.87 11.31 15.21
C LYS A 445 -16.40 11.52 14.82
N LEU A 446 -15.68 10.42 14.63
CA LEU A 446 -14.29 10.40 14.15
C LEU A 446 -14.05 9.19 13.25
N ASP A 447 -13.48 9.36 12.05
CA ASP A 447 -13.30 8.25 11.09
C ASP A 447 -12.36 7.12 11.55
N GLY A 448 -11.58 7.39 12.59
CA GLY A 448 -10.71 6.41 13.21
C GLY A 448 -9.54 7.06 13.94
N MET A 449 -8.84 6.25 14.72
CA MET A 449 -7.66 6.69 15.44
C MET A 449 -6.65 5.55 15.49
N ARG A 450 -5.37 5.87 15.51
CA ARG A 450 -4.30 4.90 15.66
C ARG A 450 -3.39 5.28 16.81
N LEU A 451 -3.11 4.32 17.69
CA LEU A 451 -2.22 4.46 18.83
C LEU A 451 -0.87 3.84 18.49
N LEU A 452 0.14 4.66 18.25
CA LEU A 452 1.46 4.25 17.79
C LEU A 452 2.41 3.99 18.95
N GLN A 453 3.25 2.96 18.82
CA GLN A 453 4.26 2.61 19.82
C GLN A 453 5.30 3.72 19.98
N ARG A 454 5.70 4.34 18.87
CA ARG A 454 6.76 5.35 18.83
C ARG A 454 6.19 6.76 18.96
N ARG A 455 7.02 7.66 19.49
CA ARG A 455 6.78 9.11 19.51
C ARG A 455 7.25 9.69 18.18
N PHE A 456 6.41 10.47 17.54
CA PHE A 456 6.72 11.18 16.29
C PHE A 456 6.70 12.69 16.51
N LYS A 457 7.67 13.40 15.96
CA LYS A 457 7.63 14.87 15.94
C LYS A 457 7.21 15.32 14.55
N ASN A 458 6.20 16.19 14.46
CA ASN A 458 5.91 16.86 13.21
C ASN A 458 7.05 17.84 12.92
N LEU A 459 7.76 17.62 11.81
CA LEU A 459 8.85 18.47 11.36
C LEU A 459 8.44 19.38 10.20
N VAL A 460 7.18 19.39 9.75
CA VAL A 460 6.73 20.15 8.57
C VAL A 460 7.07 21.64 8.67
N ALA A 461 6.90 22.24 9.85
CA ALA A 461 7.26 23.64 10.08
C ALA A 461 8.77 23.92 9.96
N ASP A 462 9.61 22.93 10.26
CA ASP A 462 11.08 23.03 10.28
C ASP A 462 11.74 22.38 9.04
N ALA A 463 10.96 21.70 8.20
CA ALA A 463 11.45 20.88 7.10
C ALA A 463 11.84 21.76 5.91
N LYS A 464 13.13 21.75 5.56
CA LYS A 464 13.62 22.33 4.30
C LYS A 464 13.61 21.26 3.22
N GLY A 465 12.57 21.29 2.37
CA GLY A 465 12.51 20.47 1.16
C GLY A 465 13.40 21.06 0.06
N TRP A 466 14.35 20.29 -0.45
CA TRP A 466 15.11 20.65 -1.64
C TRP A 466 14.56 19.83 -2.79
N VAL A 467 13.93 20.50 -3.76
CA VAL A 467 13.51 19.88 -5.01
C VAL A 467 14.65 20.08 -6.00
N ASN A 468 15.24 19.00 -6.50
CA ASN A 468 16.07 19.08 -7.70
C ASN A 468 15.13 19.51 -8.83
N SER A 469 15.30 20.73 -9.30
CA SER A 469 14.55 21.39 -10.37
C SER A 469 14.24 20.46 -11.56
N GLY A 470 13.02 20.57 -12.09
CA GLY A 470 12.64 20.07 -13.41
C GLY A 470 11.82 21.16 -14.12
N ILE A 471 12.11 21.40 -15.40
CA ILE A 471 11.36 22.34 -16.25
C ILE A 471 10.16 21.58 -16.83
N ILE A 472 8.95 22.13 -16.64
CA ILE A 472 7.81 21.75 -17.46
C ILE A 472 7.90 22.62 -18.71
N ASP A 473 8.31 22.02 -19.83
CA ASP A 473 8.13 22.65 -21.13
C ASP A 473 6.63 22.64 -21.47
N PRO A 474 6.05 23.76 -21.94
CA PRO A 474 4.64 23.85 -22.29
C PRO A 474 4.23 22.96 -23.48
#